data_AF-A0A957J4Z4-F1
#
_entry.id   AF-A0A957J4Z4-F1
#
_cell.length_a   1.000
_cell.length_b   1.000
_cell.length_c   1.000
_cell.angle_alpha   90.00
_cell.angle_beta   90.00
_cell.angle_gamma   90.00
#
_symmetry.space_group_name_H-M   'P 1'
#
loop_
_entity.id
_entity.type
_entity.pdbx_description
1 polymer ?
#
loop_
_entity_poly.entity_id
_entity_poly.type
_entity_poly.pdbx_seq_one_letter_code
_entity_poly.pdbx_strand_id
1 'polypeptide(L)' 'FAARPSGTEDIYKIYAESFKGDAHLHQIQEEAQAIVRAAFTAAGV' A
#
# COMPACT_ATOMS: atom_id res chain seq x y z
N PHE A 1 -2.74 -7.20 0.24
CA PHE A 1 -2.57 -6.09 -0.73
C PHE A 1 -1.33 -6.37 -1.58
N ALA A 2 -1.19 -5.69 -2.71
CA ALA A 2 0.03 -5.67 -3.51
C ALA A 2 0.47 -4.21 -3.72
N ALA A 3 1.75 -3.92 -3.51
CA ALA A 3 2.33 -2.61 -3.78
C ALA A 3 3.32 -2.72 -4.95
N ARG A 4 3.24 -1.81 -5.91
CA ARG A 4 4.17 -1.76 -7.06
C ARG A 4 4.52 -0.31 -7.41
N PRO A 5 5.78 0.01 -7.75
CA PRO A 5 6.13 1.32 -8.28
C PRO A 5 5.45 1.54 -9.64
N SER A 6 5.07 2.77 -9.94
CA SER A 6 4.65 3.16 -11.28
C SER A 6 5.85 3.12 -12.23
N GLY A 7 5.60 2.77 -13.49
CA GLY A 7 6.64 2.74 -14.52
C GLY A 7 6.84 4.08 -15.23
N THR A 8 5.94 5.05 -15.01
CA THR A 8 5.88 6.30 -15.78
C THR A 8 5.78 7.56 -14.93
N GLU A 9 5.54 7.41 -13.63
CA GLU A 9 5.29 8.51 -12.69
C GLU A 9 6.04 8.23 -11.39
N ASP A 10 6.44 9.26 -10.66
CA ASP A 10 7.09 9.11 -9.35
C ASP A 10 6.07 8.86 -8.24
N ILE A 11 5.34 7.75 -8.38
CA ILE A 11 4.33 7.27 -7.44
C ILE A 11 4.39 5.74 -7.35
N TYR A 12 3.84 5.18 -6.27
CA TYR A 12 3.54 3.76 -6.16
C TYR A 12 2.03 3.53 -6.07
N LYS A 13 1.58 2.33 -6.45
CA LYS A 13 0.16 1.93 -6.42
C LYS A 13 -0.02 0.80 -5.42
N ILE A 14 -1.06 0.88 -4.59
CA ILE A 14 -1.51 -0.20 -3.71
C ILE A 14 -2.82 -0.75 -4.26
N TYR A 15 -2.84 -2.05 -4.49
CA TYR A 15 -4.03 -2.82 -4.82
C TYR A 15 -4.44 -3.64 -3.60
N ALA A 16 -5.68 -3.48 -3.15
CA ALA A 16 -6.21 -4.20 -2.01
C ALA A 16 -7.61 -4.73 -2.32
N GLU A 17 -7.94 -5.86 -1.71
CA GLU A 17 -9.24 -6.51 -1.79
C GLU A 17 -9.59 -7.03 -0.40
N SER A 18 -10.89 -7.07 -0.09
CA SER A 18 -11.41 -7.61 1.15
C SER A 18 -12.63 -8.49 0.87
N PHE A 19 -12.58 -9.74 1.35
CA PHE A 19 -13.74 -10.63 1.37
C PHE A 19 -14.73 -10.31 2.51
N LYS A 20 -14.39 -9.39 3.41
CA LYS A 20 -15.20 -9.00 4.58
C LYS A 20 -15.93 -7.67 4.39
N GLY A 21 -15.86 -7.08 3.21
CA GLY A 21 -16.49 -5.79 2.86
C GLY A 21 -15.60 -4.57 3.11
N ASP A 22 -16.19 -3.39 2.92
CA ASP A 22 -15.50 -2.10 2.77
C ASP A 22 -14.76 -1.61 4.02
N ALA A 23 -15.31 -1.86 5.22
CA ALA A 23 -14.66 -1.45 6.46
C ALA A 23 -13.31 -2.16 6.64
N HIS A 24 -13.27 -3.46 6.34
CA HIS A 24 -12.03 -4.23 6.37
C HIS A 24 -11.12 -3.88 5.18
N LEU A 25 -11.67 -3.51 4.02
CA LEU A 25 -10.88 -3.01 2.90
C LEU A 25 -10.12 -1.72 3.28
N HIS A 26 -10.78 -0.78 3.95
CA HIS A 26 -10.14 0.45 4.43
C HIS A 26 -9.01 0.16 5.42
N GLN A 27 -9.25 -0.76 6.37
CA GLN A 27 -8.20 -1.20 7.30
C GLN A 27 -6.99 -1.78 6.56
N ILE A 28 -7.20 -2.66 5.57
CA ILE A 28 -6.11 -3.20 4.75
C ILE A 28 -5.36 -2.07 4.01
N GLN A 29 -6.06 -1.07 3.50
CA GLN A 29 -5.44 0.05 2.77
C GLN A 29 -4.58 0.91 3.69
N GLU A 30 -5.07 1.24 4.89
CA GLU A 30 -4.33 2.01 5.90
C GLU A 30 -3.06 1.28 6.35
N GLU A 31 -3.19 -0.01 6.70
CA GLU A 31 -2.06 -0.85 7.10
C GLU A 31 -1.04 -1.01 5.96
N ALA A 32 -1.51 -1.20 4.72
CA ALA A 32 -0.65 -1.31 3.55
C ALA A 32 0.19 -0.03 3.34
N GLN A 33 -0.43 1.15 3.48
CA GLN A 33 0.30 2.42 3.39
C GLN A 33 1.36 2.54 4.49
N ALA A 34 1.04 2.13 5.73
CA ALA A 34 1.99 2.17 6.84
C ALA A 34 3.20 1.24 6.59
N ILE A 35 2.95 0.02 6.12
CA ILE A 35 4.00 -0.97 5.80
C ILE A 35 4.92 -0.44 4.70
N VAL A 36 4.35 0.09 3.61
CA VAL A 36 5.14 0.62 2.49
C VAL A 36 5.98 1.83 2.93
N ARG A 37 5.42 2.74 3.71
CA ARG A 37 6.17 3.88 4.27
C ARG A 37 7.34 3.43 5.14
N ALA A 38 7.10 2.46 6.04
CA ALA A 38 8.16 1.92 6.89
C ALA A 38 9.28 1.27 6.07
N ALA A 39 8.95 0.57 4.98
CA ALA A 39 9.94 -0.02 4.08
C ALA A 39 10.80 1.05 3.38
N PHE A 40 10.21 2.16 2.91
CA PHE A 40 10.97 3.27 2.33
C PHE A 40 11.90 3.93 3.36
N THR A 41 11.38 4.23 4.55
CA THR A 41 12.20 4.76 5.65
C THR A 41 13.38 3.85 5.99
N ALA A 42 13.15 2.53 6.07
CA ALA A 42 14.20 1.55 6.34
C ALA A 42 15.25 1.47 5.21
N ALA A 43 14.83 1.69 3.96
CA ALA A 43 15.72 1.76 2.80
C ALA A 43 16.46 3.11 2.68
N GLY A 44 16.13 4.10 3.52
CA GLY A 44 16.76 5.43 3.52
C GLY A 44 16.36 6.30 2.35
N VAL A 45 15.19 6.06 1.77
CA VAL A 45 14.59 6.84 0.67
C VAL A 45 13.27 7.45 1.07
#